data_AF-A0AAD9VZY9-F1
#
_entry.id   AF-A0AAD9VZY9-F1
#
_cell.length_a   1.000
_cell.length_b   1.000
_cell.length_c   1.000
_cell.angle_alpha   90.00
_cell.angle_beta   90.00
_cell.angle_gamma   90.00
#
_symmetry.space_group_name_H-M   'P 1'
#
loop_
_entity.id
_entity.type
_entity.pdbx_description
1 polymer ?
#
loop_
_entity_poly.entity_id
_entity_poly.type
_entity_poly.pdbx_seq_one_letter_code
_entity_poly.pdbx_strand_id
1 'polypeptide(L)'
;MAEPSIAAAYRLLFLYAEPFAALYGALLAGRAPLKYLYLVSPEAPAHYHPSLQVVLDQLAATYFLFAFNQAVVLRIADNNVRIWTAMLCGMLLCDMLHVNAAGNAQGWGTLLDPVGWRFEEYVVMVPTVGFAAARVAFLLGFGVAEEKVKPKTKTG
;
A
#
# COMPACT_ATOMS: atom_id res chain seq x y z
N MET A 1 -0.88 24.69 -19.65
CA MET A 1 -1.37 24.59 -18.26
C MET A 1 -0.26 23.92 -17.47
N ALA A 2 0.19 24.49 -16.35
CA ALA A 2 1.22 23.84 -15.54
C ALA A 2 0.56 22.72 -14.74
N GLU A 3 1.14 21.52 -14.77
CA GLU A 3 0.51 20.37 -14.10
C GLU A 3 0.66 20.48 -12.56
N PRO A 4 -0.37 20.13 -11.78
CA PRO A 4 -0.28 20.09 -10.33
C PRO A 4 0.86 19.18 -9.89
N SER A 5 1.74 19.67 -9.02
CA SER A 5 2.95 18.93 -8.65
C SER A 5 2.72 18.07 -7.42
N ILE A 6 2.95 16.76 -7.56
CA ILE A 6 2.96 15.79 -6.45
C ILE A 6 4.33 15.80 -5.75
N ALA A 7 4.35 15.90 -4.42
CA ALA A 7 5.58 15.91 -3.63
C ALA A 7 6.49 14.69 -3.92
N ALA A 8 7.80 14.92 -3.93
CA ALA A 8 8.79 13.88 -4.23
C ALA A 8 8.73 12.68 -3.26
N ALA A 9 8.33 12.92 -2.00
CA ALA A 9 8.15 11.86 -1.01
C ALA A 9 7.09 10.84 -1.45
N TYR A 10 5.94 11.28 -1.99
CA TYR A 10 4.91 10.36 -2.51
C TYR A 10 5.39 9.60 -3.73
N ARG A 11 6.20 10.22 -4.59
CA ARG A 11 6.80 9.55 -5.74
C ARG A 11 7.76 8.45 -5.30
N LEU A 12 8.64 8.73 -4.33
CA LEU A 12 9.57 7.73 -3.80
C LEU A 12 8.79 6.56 -3.15
N LEU A 13 7.79 6.89 -2.34
CA LEU A 13 7.01 5.92 -1.60
C LEU A 13 6.18 5.03 -2.53
N PHE A 14 5.29 5.64 -3.33
CA PHE A 14 4.30 4.91 -4.12
C PHE A 14 4.83 4.40 -5.45
N LEU A 15 5.91 4.95 -6.02
CA LEU A 15 6.45 4.41 -7.28
C LEU A 15 7.59 3.41 -7.05
N TYR A 16 8.24 3.42 -5.88
CA TYR A 16 9.39 2.56 -5.62
C TYR A 16 9.21 1.70 -4.37
N ALA A 17 9.16 2.32 -3.19
CA ALA A 17 9.19 1.56 -1.93
C ALA A 17 8.05 0.53 -1.84
N GLU A 18 6.82 0.97 -2.11
CA GLU A 18 5.65 0.11 -2.00
C GLU A 18 5.53 -0.93 -3.12
N PRO A 19 5.79 -0.63 -4.40
CA PRO A 19 5.86 -1.66 -5.43
C PRO A 19 6.85 -2.78 -5.13
N PHE A 20 8.00 -2.46 -4.55
CA PHE A 20 8.97 -3.48 -4.14
C PHE A 20 8.45 -4.31 -2.96
N ALA A 21 7.81 -3.68 -1.97
CA ALA A 21 7.19 -4.39 -0.85
C ALA A 21 6.06 -5.31 -1.31
N ALA A 22 5.17 -4.83 -2.19
CA ALA A 22 4.07 -5.61 -2.75
C ALA A 22 4.58 -6.77 -3.61
N LEU A 23 5.58 -6.52 -4.47
CA LEU A 23 6.21 -7.58 -5.26
C LEU A 23 6.86 -8.64 -4.36
N TYR A 24 7.58 -8.22 -3.31
CA TYR A 24 8.18 -9.14 -2.35
C TYR A 24 7.12 -9.99 -1.64
N GLY A 25 6.02 -9.37 -1.19
CA GLY A 25 4.87 -10.06 -0.62
C GLY A 25 4.25 -11.08 -1.58
N ALA A 26 4.11 -10.71 -2.86
CA ALA A 26 3.60 -11.61 -3.90
C ALA A 26 4.49 -12.84 -4.09
N LEU A 27 5.81 -12.63 -4.16
CA LEU A 27 6.78 -13.71 -4.30
C LEU A 27 6.81 -14.62 -3.07
N LEU A 28 6.69 -14.07 -1.86
CA LEU A 28 6.60 -14.87 -0.64
C LEU A 28 5.32 -15.72 -0.63
N ALA A 29 4.15 -15.13 -0.90
CA ALA A 29 2.88 -15.85 -0.90
C ALA A 29 2.86 -17.01 -1.92
N GLY A 30 3.36 -16.77 -3.14
CA GLY A 30 3.34 -17.77 -4.21
C GLY A 30 4.46 -18.81 -4.14
N ARG A 31 5.65 -18.48 -3.60
CA ARG A 31 6.82 -19.38 -3.64
C ARG A 31 7.31 -19.86 -2.28
N ALA A 32 6.93 -19.20 -1.20
CA ALA A 32 7.35 -19.53 0.16
C ALA A 32 6.17 -19.42 1.14
N PRO A 33 5.08 -20.18 0.92
CA PRO A 33 3.82 -20.02 1.64
C PRO A 33 3.97 -20.15 3.15
N LEU A 34 4.82 -21.07 3.62
CA LEU A 34 5.14 -21.20 5.06
C LEU A 34 5.81 -19.95 5.63
N LYS A 35 6.74 -19.33 4.91
CA LYS A 35 7.40 -18.09 5.34
C LYS A 35 6.43 -16.93 5.32
N TYR A 36 5.57 -16.85 4.30
CA TYR A 36 4.52 -15.84 4.23
C TYR A 36 3.56 -15.96 5.42
N LEU A 37 3.06 -17.16 5.69
CA LEU A 37 2.15 -17.43 6.81
C LEU A 37 2.80 -17.10 8.16
N TYR A 38 4.07 -17.50 8.36
CA TYR A 38 4.82 -17.12 9.57
C TYR A 38 4.96 -15.62 9.73
N LEU A 39 5.09 -14.88 8.62
CA LEU A 39 5.21 -13.43 8.65
C LEU A 39 3.89 -12.74 9.03
N VAL A 40 2.76 -13.18 8.47
CA VAL A 40 1.45 -12.53 8.70
C VAL A 40 0.67 -13.10 9.88
N SER A 41 1.04 -14.28 10.36
CA SER A 41 0.47 -14.91 11.54
C SER A 41 1.51 -15.87 12.12
N PRO A 42 2.44 -15.37 12.96
CA PRO A 42 3.53 -16.16 13.53
C PRO A 42 3.07 -17.39 14.34
N GLU A 43 1.81 -17.39 14.82
CA GLU A 43 1.20 -18.50 15.55
C GLU A 43 0.54 -19.55 14.63
N ALA A 44 0.18 -19.19 13.39
CA ALA A 44 -0.44 -20.09 12.40
C ALA A 44 0.47 -20.98 11.49
N PRO A 45 1.82 -20.95 11.51
CA PRO A 45 2.64 -21.70 10.54
C PRO A 45 2.42 -23.21 10.57
N ALA A 46 1.90 -23.75 11.68
CA ALA A 46 1.59 -25.16 11.85
C ALA A 46 0.44 -25.67 10.95
N HIS A 47 -0.23 -24.79 10.19
CA HIS A 47 -1.49 -25.09 9.50
C HIS A 47 -1.47 -24.99 7.96
N TYR A 48 -0.29 -24.87 7.33
CA TYR A 48 -0.25 -24.88 5.87
C TYR A 48 -0.63 -26.25 5.31
N HIS A 49 -1.63 -26.27 4.42
CA HIS A 49 -2.00 -27.43 3.62
C HIS A 49 -1.89 -27.06 2.13
N PRO A 50 -1.37 -27.94 1.24
CA PRO A 50 -1.18 -27.62 -0.18
C PRO A 50 -2.45 -27.17 -0.92
N SER A 51 -3.63 -27.61 -0.46
CA SER A 51 -4.91 -27.15 -1.04
C SER A 51 -5.16 -25.64 -0.83
N LEU A 52 -4.48 -25.00 0.11
CA LEU A 52 -4.55 -23.56 0.34
C LEU A 52 -3.67 -22.76 -0.64
N GLN A 53 -2.80 -23.43 -1.41
CA GLN A 53 -1.89 -22.74 -2.33
C GLN A 53 -2.64 -21.89 -3.35
N VAL A 54 -3.79 -22.35 -3.85
CA VAL A 54 -4.61 -21.57 -4.78
C VAL A 54 -5.06 -20.23 -4.19
N VAL A 55 -5.33 -20.18 -2.89
CA VAL A 55 -5.73 -18.94 -2.20
C VAL A 55 -4.52 -18.01 -2.04
N LEU A 56 -3.36 -18.57 -1.71
CA LEU A 56 -2.11 -17.80 -1.62
C LEU A 56 -1.64 -17.30 -2.98
N ASP A 57 -1.86 -18.05 -4.05
CA ASP A 57 -1.56 -17.63 -5.43
C ASP A 57 -2.51 -16.52 -5.89
N GLN A 58 -3.79 -16.58 -5.51
CA GLN A 58 -4.73 -15.48 -5.74
C GLN A 58 -4.32 -14.21 -5.00
N LEU A 59 -3.87 -14.34 -3.75
CA LEU A 59 -3.32 -13.23 -2.97
C LEU A 59 -2.02 -12.69 -3.58
N ALA A 60 -1.13 -13.57 -4.07
CA ALA A 60 0.06 -13.15 -4.79
C ALA A 60 -0.30 -12.38 -6.07
N ALA A 61 -1.31 -12.82 -6.81
CA ALA A 61 -1.78 -12.14 -8.00
C ALA A 61 -2.34 -10.73 -7.70
N THR A 62 -3.05 -10.53 -6.58
CA THR A 62 -3.50 -9.19 -6.19
C THR A 62 -2.33 -8.28 -5.80
N TYR A 63 -1.32 -8.78 -5.10
CA TYR A 63 -0.10 -8.03 -4.81
C TYR A 63 0.72 -7.68 -6.06
N PHE A 64 0.79 -8.58 -7.05
CA PHE A 64 1.37 -8.26 -8.35
C PHE A 64 0.60 -7.14 -9.06
N LEU A 65 -0.73 -7.21 -9.06
CA LEU A 65 -1.57 -6.16 -9.65
C LEU A 65 -1.36 -4.83 -8.93
N PHE A 66 -1.23 -4.86 -7.60
CA PHE A 66 -0.95 -3.68 -6.78
C PHE A 66 0.41 -3.06 -7.16
N ALA A 67 1.46 -3.87 -7.21
CA ALA A 67 2.79 -3.45 -7.64
C ALA A 67 2.79 -2.90 -9.07
N PHE A 68 2.04 -3.53 -10.00
CA PHE A 68 1.92 -3.07 -11.38
C PHE A 68 1.23 -1.70 -11.47
N ASN A 69 0.10 -1.53 -10.77
CA ASN A 69 -0.64 -0.27 -10.75
C ASN A 69 0.22 0.89 -10.28
N GLN A 70 1.01 0.67 -9.24
CA GLN A 70 1.91 1.66 -8.71
C GLN A 70 3.16 1.87 -9.57
N ALA A 71 3.76 0.78 -10.04
CA ALA A 71 5.00 0.87 -10.79
C ALA A 71 4.81 1.30 -12.25
N VAL A 72 3.65 1.04 -12.84
CA VAL A 72 3.40 1.28 -14.26
C VAL A 72 2.32 2.35 -14.41
N VAL A 73 1.13 2.12 -13.88
CA VAL A 73 -0.03 3.02 -14.11
C VAL A 73 0.21 4.41 -13.51
N LEU A 74 0.68 4.50 -12.26
CA LEU A 74 0.98 5.80 -11.65
C LEU A 74 2.18 6.51 -12.31
N ARG A 75 3.15 5.78 -12.85
CA ARG A 75 4.25 6.37 -13.62
C ARG A 75 3.76 7.00 -14.92
N ILE A 76 2.87 6.30 -15.63
CA ILE A 76 2.25 6.80 -16.86
C ILE A 76 1.35 8.01 -16.57
N ALA A 77 0.66 8.02 -15.43
CA ALA A 77 -0.18 9.12 -15.01
C ALA A 77 0.62 10.41 -14.69
N ASP A 78 1.92 10.31 -14.43
CA ASP A 78 2.81 11.40 -14.01
C ASP A 78 2.20 12.34 -12.96
N ASN A 79 1.80 13.56 -13.34
CA ASN A 79 1.22 14.57 -12.45
C ASN A 79 -0.33 14.63 -12.50
N ASN A 80 -0.99 13.67 -13.15
CA ASN A 80 -2.44 13.59 -13.17
C ASN A 80 -3.00 13.16 -11.80
N VAL A 81 -3.20 14.16 -10.92
CA VAL A 81 -3.70 13.97 -9.56
C VAL A 81 -5.01 13.20 -9.53
N ARG A 82 -5.89 13.34 -10.52
CA ARG A 82 -7.17 12.60 -10.55
C ARG A 82 -6.97 11.09 -10.62
N ILE A 83 -6.02 10.65 -11.46
CA ILE A 83 -5.67 9.22 -11.57
C ILE A 83 -5.00 8.74 -10.27
N TRP A 84 -4.07 9.53 -9.72
CA TRP A 84 -3.45 9.22 -8.43
C TRP A 84 -4.48 9.09 -7.31
N THR A 85 -5.41 10.02 -7.18
CA THR A 85 -6.49 9.98 -6.19
C THR A 85 -7.35 8.73 -6.36
N ALA A 86 -7.81 8.42 -7.57
CA ALA A 86 -8.64 7.24 -7.82
C ALA A 86 -7.90 5.94 -7.44
N MET A 87 -6.64 5.83 -7.83
CA MET A 87 -5.81 4.66 -7.55
C MET A 87 -5.50 4.53 -6.05
N LEU A 88 -5.08 5.62 -5.39
CA LEU A 88 -4.77 5.61 -3.96
C LEU A 88 -6.01 5.40 -3.09
N CYS A 89 -7.20 5.84 -3.51
CA CYS A 89 -8.46 5.48 -2.85
C CYS A 89 -8.72 3.97 -2.90
N GLY A 90 -8.57 3.34 -4.06
CA GLY A 90 -8.76 1.90 -4.21
C GLY A 90 -7.75 1.09 -3.40
N MET A 91 -6.50 1.55 -3.35
CA MET A 91 -5.45 0.93 -2.54
C MET A 91 -5.67 1.14 -1.04
N LEU A 92 -6.15 2.32 -0.61
CA LEU A 92 -6.50 2.57 0.79
C LEU A 92 -7.62 1.62 1.26
N LEU A 93 -8.60 1.35 0.41
CA LEU A 93 -9.63 0.34 0.71
C LEU A 93 -9.00 -1.05 0.93
N CYS A 94 -8.04 -1.42 0.08
CA CYS A 94 -7.30 -2.68 0.24
C CYS A 94 -6.51 -2.72 1.56
N ASP A 95 -5.85 -1.63 1.94
CA ASP A 95 -5.12 -1.52 3.21
C ASP A 95 -6.06 -1.71 4.40
N MET A 96 -7.24 -1.07 4.38
CA MET A 96 -8.25 -1.21 5.43
C MET A 96 -8.73 -2.66 5.57
N LEU A 97 -8.91 -3.37 4.44
CA LEU A 97 -9.28 -4.78 4.44
C LEU A 97 -8.15 -5.66 5.02
N HIS A 98 -6.88 -5.34 4.76
CA HIS A 98 -5.74 -6.02 5.38
C HIS A 98 -5.68 -5.80 6.89
N VAL A 99 -5.86 -4.57 7.36
CA VAL A 99 -5.88 -4.26 8.81
C VAL A 99 -7.03 -4.99 9.50
N ASN A 100 -8.23 -5.01 8.88
CA ASN A 100 -9.37 -5.75 9.41
C ASN A 100 -9.12 -7.27 9.44
N ALA A 101 -8.48 -7.83 8.40
CA ALA A 101 -8.11 -9.24 8.38
C ALA A 101 -7.12 -9.58 9.51
N ALA A 102 -6.10 -8.74 9.73
CA ALA A 102 -5.16 -8.89 10.83
C ALA A 102 -5.85 -8.80 12.20
N GLY A 103 -6.74 -7.83 12.40
CA GLY A 103 -7.50 -7.66 13.65
C GLY A 103 -8.43 -8.84 13.96
N ASN A 104 -9.03 -9.44 12.93
CA ASN A 104 -9.87 -10.63 13.09
C ASN A 104 -9.06 -11.91 13.35
N ALA A 105 -7.85 -12.01 12.78
CA ALA A 105 -7.01 -13.20 12.92
C ALA A 105 -6.21 -13.21 14.23
N GLN A 106 -5.66 -12.06 14.64
CA GLN A 106 -4.74 -11.92 15.77
C GLN A 106 -5.40 -11.30 17.01
N GLY A 107 -6.61 -10.74 16.86
CA GLY A 107 -7.29 -9.96 17.88
C GLY A 107 -6.94 -8.47 17.82
N TRP A 108 -7.97 -7.62 17.92
CA TRP A 108 -7.81 -6.16 17.89
C TRP A 108 -6.98 -5.61 19.05
N GLY A 109 -6.93 -6.28 20.20
CA GLY A 109 -6.08 -5.87 21.32
C GLY A 109 -4.59 -5.95 20.98
N THR A 110 -4.15 -7.07 20.41
CA THR A 110 -2.77 -7.28 19.95
C THR A 110 -2.43 -6.32 18.81
N LEU A 111 -3.35 -6.14 17.87
CA LEU A 111 -3.15 -5.23 16.73
C LEU A 111 -3.01 -3.76 17.18
N LEU A 112 -3.66 -3.36 18.26
CA LEU A 112 -3.63 -1.97 18.74
C LEU A 112 -2.57 -1.71 19.82
N ASP A 113 -1.73 -2.70 20.12
CA ASP A 113 -0.59 -2.58 21.04
C ASP A 113 0.75 -2.78 20.30
N PRO A 114 1.29 -1.72 19.66
CA PRO A 114 2.57 -1.81 18.96
C PRO A 114 3.75 -2.21 19.86
N VAL A 115 3.68 -1.97 21.17
CA VAL A 115 4.77 -2.30 22.09
C VAL A 115 4.89 -3.82 22.24
N GLY A 116 3.78 -4.55 22.16
CA GLY A 116 3.74 -6.00 22.22
C GLY A 116 4.13 -6.71 20.92
N TRP A 117 4.31 -5.98 19.81
CA TRP A 117 4.56 -6.59 18.50
C TRP A 117 5.91 -7.30 18.43
N ARG A 118 5.89 -8.47 17.80
CA ARG A 118 7.07 -9.21 17.35
C ARG A 118 7.66 -8.56 16.10
N PHE A 119 8.92 -8.88 15.81
CA PHE A 119 9.61 -8.35 14.64
C PHE A 119 8.86 -8.62 13.33
N GLU A 120 8.28 -9.81 13.18
CA GLU A 120 7.49 -10.19 12.00
C GLU A 120 6.24 -9.31 11.84
N GLU A 121 5.56 -9.00 12.93
CA GLU A 121 4.38 -8.15 12.94
C GLU A 121 4.74 -6.71 12.56
N TYR A 122 5.88 -6.20 13.02
CA TYR A 122 6.42 -4.91 12.56
C TYR A 122 6.65 -4.90 11.04
N VAL A 123 7.22 -5.97 10.49
CA VAL A 123 7.52 -6.08 9.04
C VAL A 123 6.26 -6.06 8.19
N VAL A 124 5.11 -6.50 8.71
CA VAL A 124 3.82 -6.45 7.99
C VAL A 124 3.08 -5.15 8.29
N MET A 125 2.89 -4.84 9.56
CA MET A 125 1.98 -3.78 10.00
C MET A 125 2.52 -2.38 9.76
N VAL A 126 3.83 -2.16 9.88
CA VAL A 126 4.42 -0.82 9.62
C VAL A 126 4.25 -0.43 8.15
N PRO A 127 4.59 -1.29 7.16
CA PRO A 127 4.27 -0.98 5.77
C PRO A 127 2.78 -0.79 5.52
N THR A 128 1.91 -1.70 5.99
CA THR A 128 0.47 -1.61 5.75
C THR A 128 -0.14 -0.32 6.31
N VAL A 129 0.11 0.01 7.59
CA VAL A 129 -0.44 1.21 8.22
C VAL A 129 0.29 2.47 7.75
N GLY A 130 1.60 2.40 7.52
CA GLY A 130 2.41 3.53 7.06
C GLY A 130 2.04 3.98 5.65
N PHE A 131 1.87 3.05 4.71
CA PHE A 131 1.41 3.38 3.36
C PHE A 131 -0.04 3.87 3.36
N ALA A 132 -0.92 3.26 4.16
CA ALA A 132 -2.29 3.74 4.34
C ALA A 132 -2.33 5.19 4.88
N ALA A 133 -1.52 5.51 5.88
CA ALA A 133 -1.42 6.87 6.43
C ALA A 133 -0.91 7.87 5.38
N ALA A 134 0.08 7.48 4.57
CA ALA A 134 0.56 8.32 3.47
C ALA A 134 -0.53 8.55 2.42
N ARG A 135 -1.36 7.55 2.12
CA ARG A 135 -2.52 7.68 1.22
C ARG A 135 -3.54 8.65 1.79
N VAL A 136 -3.91 8.51 3.05
CA VAL A 136 -4.84 9.44 3.71
C VAL A 136 -4.30 10.87 3.63
N ALA A 137 -3.00 11.08 3.92
CA ALA A 137 -2.39 12.40 3.79
C ALA A 137 -2.48 12.94 2.35
N PHE A 138 -2.15 12.13 1.34
CA PHE A 138 -2.27 12.53 -0.07
C PHE A 138 -3.72 12.89 -0.44
N LEU A 139 -4.69 12.07 -0.03
CA LEU A 139 -6.11 12.26 -0.34
C LEU A 139 -6.70 13.50 0.35
N LEU A 140 -6.15 13.89 1.50
CA LEU A 140 -6.47 15.15 2.18
C LEU A 140 -5.77 16.37 1.54
N GLY A 141 -4.97 16.17 0.49
CA GLY A 141 -4.29 17.22 -0.27
C GLY A 141 -2.92 17.62 0.28
N PHE A 142 -2.39 16.94 1.30
CA PHE A 142 -1.03 17.20 1.75
C PHE A 142 -0.03 16.89 0.64
N GLY A 143 0.92 17.79 0.40
CA GLY A 143 1.96 17.63 -0.63
C GLY A 143 1.46 17.57 -2.07
N VAL A 144 0.22 18.01 -2.34
CA VAL A 144 -0.34 18.21 -3.67
C VAL A 144 -0.53 19.71 -3.89
N ALA A 145 0.24 20.31 -4.80
CA ALA A 145 0.11 21.73 -5.10
C ALA A 145 -0.99 21.99 -6.13
N GLU A 146 -2.02 22.76 -5.76
CA GLU A 146 -2.97 23.35 -6.73
C GLU A 146 -2.41 24.65 -7.31
N GLU A 147 -2.57 24.87 -8.62
CA GLU A 147 -2.10 26.08 -9.30
C GLU A 147 -2.92 27.30 -8.82
N LYS A 148 -2.26 28.27 -8.17
CA LYS A 148 -2.82 29.63 -8.06
C LYS A 148 -2.84 30.26 -9.44
N VAL A 149 -4.02 30.44 -10.03
CA VAL A 149 -4.20 31.23 -11.25
C VAL A 149 -3.58 32.61 -11.01
N LYS A 150 -2.47 32.92 -11.69
CA LYS A 150 -1.88 34.27 -11.66
C LYS A 150 -2.91 35.25 -12.24
N PRO A 151 -3.33 36.29 -11.52
CA PRO A 151 -4.25 37.28 -12.07
C PRO A 151 -3.60 37.92 -13.29
N LYS A 152 -4.33 37.95 -14.42
CA LYS A 152 -3.88 38.65 -15.63
C LYS A 152 -3.58 40.10 -15.25
N THR A 153 -2.31 40.48 -15.26
CA THR A 153 -1.90 41.87 -15.17
C THR A 153 -2.49 42.58 -16.40
N LYS A 154 -3.50 43.42 -16.20
CA LYS A 154 -3.99 44.31 -17.26
C LYS A 154 -2.85 45.28 -17.57
N THR A 155 -2.14 45.06 -18.66
CA THR A 155 -1.32 46.10 -19.29
C THR A 155 -2.30 47.12 -19.88
N GLY A 156 -2.32 48.32 -19.30
CA GLY A 156 -3.03 49.48 -19.81
C GLY A 156 -2.32 50.11 -21.01
#